data_AF-A0A7V8FCJ8-F1
#
_entry.id   AF-A0A7V8FCJ8-F1
#
_cell.length_a   1.000
_cell.length_b   1.000
_cell.length_c   1.000
_cell.angle_alpha   90.00
_cell.angle_beta   90.00
_cell.angle_gamma   90.00
#
_symmetry.space_group_name_H-M   'P 1'
#
loop_
_entity.id
_entity.type
_entity.pdbx_description
1 polymer ?
#
loop_
_entity_poly.entity_id
_entity_poly.type
_entity_poly.pdbx_seq_one_letter_code
_entity_poly.pdbx_strand_id
1 'polypeptide(L)' 'MRENESIDLTPKQFASVESYARKKGISAEEAATQLARRAIEARYVLPKNRASVAPMRALNRARRDD' A
#
# COMPACT_ATOMS: atom_id res chain seq x y z
N MET A 1 -16.26 -0.34 -22.21
CA MET A 1 -15.05 -0.05 -21.42
C MET A 1 -13.89 0.00 -22.41
N ARG A 2 -12.98 0.99 -22.33
CA ARG A 2 -11.80 1.03 -23.22
C ARG A 2 -10.72 0.16 -22.57
N GLU A 3 -10.66 -1.11 -22.97
CA GLU A 3 -9.80 -2.11 -22.32
C GLU A 3 -8.36 -2.16 -22.86
N ASN A 4 -8.02 -1.34 -23.87
CA ASN A 4 -6.73 -1.39 -24.58
C ASN A 4 -6.06 -0.01 -24.71
N GLU A 5 -6.08 0.82 -23.67
CA GLU A 5 -5.25 2.02 -23.66
C GLU A 5 -3.82 1.63 -23.24
N SER A 6 -2.91 1.62 -24.22
CA SER A 6 -1.49 1.35 -23.99
C SER A 6 -0.91 2.43 -23.08
N ILE A 7 -0.45 2.04 -21.90
CA ILE A 7 0.17 2.96 -20.94
C ILE A 7 1.64 3.13 -21.35
N ASP A 8 1.98 4.32 -21.82
CA ASP A 8 3.37 4.67 -22.11
C ASP A 8 4.13 4.89 -20.79
N LEU A 9 5.01 3.95 -20.48
CA LEU A 9 5.90 4.05 -19.33
C LEU A 9 7.14 4.87 -19.70
N THR A 10 7.58 5.74 -18.78
CA THR A 10 8.91 6.35 -18.90
C THR A 10 10.00 5.27 -18.84
N PRO A 11 11.18 5.48 -19.44
CA PRO A 11 12.27 4.49 -19.42
C PRO A 11 12.66 4.04 -18.00
N LYS A 12 12.61 4.97 -17.04
CA LYS A 12 12.90 4.68 -15.63
C LYS A 12 11.86 3.78 -14.98
N GLN A 13 10.57 3.99 -15.30
CA GLN A 13 9.48 3.14 -14.79
C GLN A 13 9.57 1.74 -15.40
N PHE A 14 9.84 1.65 -16.71
CA PHE A 14 10.03 0.38 -17.39
C PHE A 14 11.18 -0.44 -16.76
N ALA A 15 12.34 0.18 -16.56
CA ALA A 15 13.48 -0.46 -15.90
C ALA A 15 13.14 -0.96 -14.48
N SER A 16 12.33 -0.18 -13.73
CA SER A 16 11.87 -0.59 -12.40
C SER A 16 10.96 -1.83 -12.48
N VAL A 17 10.03 -1.88 -13.44
CA VAL A 17 9.13 -3.02 -13.63
C VAL A 17 9.93 -4.26 -14.04
N GLU A 18 10.84 -4.16 -15.00
CA GLU A 18 11.69 -5.27 -15.41
C GLU A 18 12.56 -5.81 -14.28
N SER A 19 13.20 -4.92 -13.51
CA SER A 19 14.04 -5.33 -12.39
C SER A 19 13.25 -6.09 -11.32
N TYR A 20 12.00 -5.65 -11.06
CA TYR A 20 11.09 -6.32 -10.13
C TYR A 20 10.64 -7.68 -10.68
N ALA A 21 10.28 -7.74 -11.96
CA ALA A 21 9.89 -8.96 -12.66
C ALA A 21 11.00 -10.02 -12.58
N ARG A 22 12.24 -9.64 -12.95
CA ARG A 22 13.41 -10.53 -12.89
C ARG A 22 13.70 -11.02 -11.47
N LYS A 23 13.64 -10.14 -10.48
CA LYS A 23 13.87 -10.48 -9.07
C LYS A 23 12.83 -11.47 -8.52
N LYS A 24 11.61 -11.43 -9.05
CA LYS A 24 10.50 -12.27 -8.60
C LYS A 24 10.24 -13.49 -9.48
N GLY A 25 10.89 -13.58 -10.64
CA GLY A 25 10.65 -14.65 -11.61
C GLY A 25 9.23 -14.61 -12.19
N ILE A 26 8.66 -13.42 -12.34
CA ILE A 26 7.29 -13.21 -12.85
C ILE A 26 7.33 -12.41 -14.16
N SER A 27 6.20 -12.34 -14.85
CA SER A 27 6.09 -11.52 -16.07
C SER A 27 6.13 -10.02 -15.77
N ALA A 28 6.49 -9.22 -16.78
CA ALA A 28 6.51 -7.75 -16.66
C ALA A 28 5.11 -7.18 -16.38
N GLU A 29 4.06 -7.79 -16.94
CA GLU A 29 2.67 -7.36 -16.75
C GLU A 29 2.18 -7.63 -15.32
N GLU A 30 2.49 -8.82 -14.77
CA GLU A 30 2.23 -9.12 -13.36
C GLU A 30 3.02 -8.21 -12.42
N ALA A 31 4.28 -7.93 -12.75
CA ALA A 31 5.10 -7.00 -11.99
C ALA A 31 4.50 -5.59 -11.96
N ALA A 32 4.07 -5.09 -13.12
CA ALA A 32 3.40 -3.78 -13.22
C ALA A 32 2.14 -3.73 -12.37
N THR A 33 1.30 -4.78 -12.44
CA THR A 33 0.07 -4.88 -11.67
C THR A 33 0.33 -4.89 -10.16
N GLN A 34 1.30 -5.67 -9.69
CA GLN A 34 1.66 -5.71 -8.27
C GLN A 34 2.22 -4.37 -7.77
N LEU A 35 3.07 -3.71 -8.56
CA LEU A 35 3.62 -2.40 -8.22
C LEU A 35 2.53 -1.33 -8.17
N ALA A 36 1.61 -1.33 -9.15
CA ALA A 36 0.47 -0.43 -9.18
C ALA A 36 -0.42 -0.63 -7.95
N ARG A 37 -0.74 -1.89 -7.60
CA ARG A 37 -1.53 -2.22 -6.41
C ARG A 37 -0.89 -1.68 -5.13
N ARG A 38 0.42 -1.89 -4.95
CA ARG A 38 1.14 -1.35 -3.78
C ARG A 38 1.13 0.17 -3.73
N ALA A 39 1.31 0.83 -4.88
CA ALA A 39 1.28 2.29 -4.95
C ALA A 39 -0.11 2.85 -4.60
N ILE A 40 -1.17 2.18 -5.05
CA ILE A 40 -2.56 2.54 -4.72
C ILE A 40 -2.81 2.32 -3.23
N GLU A 41 -2.44 1.15 -2.69
CA GLU A 41 -2.58 0.85 -1.27
C GLU A 41 -1.84 1.88 -0.41
N ALA A 42 -0.62 2.27 -0.77
CA ALA A 42 0.15 3.28 -0.05
C ALA A 42 -0.47 4.69 -0.11
N ARG A 43 -1.11 5.07 -1.23
CA ARG A 43 -1.70 6.41 -1.41
C ARG A 43 -3.12 6.54 -0.87
N TYR A 44 -3.95 5.53 -1.06
CA TYR A 44 -5.40 5.64 -0.92
C TYR A 44 -5.99 4.77 0.18
N VAL A 45 -5.26 3.75 0.66
CA VAL A 45 -5.74 2.97 1.79
C VAL A 45 -5.21 3.63 3.05
N LEU A 46 -6.09 4.34 3.76
CA LEU A 46 -5.78 4.85 5.09
C LEU A 46 -5.26 3.67 5.93
N PRO A 47 -4.07 3.79 6.57
CA PRO A 47 -3.66 2.80 7.54
C PRO A 47 -4.82 2.65 8.51
N LYS A 48 -5.33 1.43 8.67
CA LYS A 48 -6.28 1.12 9.75
C LYS A 48 -5.47 1.28 11.02
N ASN A 49 -5.33 2.52 11.49
CA ASN A 49 -4.81 2.83 12.80
C ASN A 49 -5.66 1.98 13.73
N ARG A 50 -5.01 0.99 14.34
CA ARG A 50 -5.55 0.29 15.49
C ARG A 50 -5.71 1.38 16.53
N ALA A 51 -6.85 2.06 16.55
CA ALA A 51 -7.22 2.89 17.67
C ALA A 51 -7.13 1.94 18.86
N SER A 52 -6.06 2.05 19.64
CA SER A 52 -5.96 1.33 20.90
C SER A 52 -7.02 1.98 21.75
N VAL A 53 -8.22 1.39 21.76
CA VAL A 53 -9.29 1.84 22.61
C VAL A 53 -8.76 1.63 24.02
N ALA A 54 -8.34 2.71 24.68
CA ALA A 54 -7.91 2.62 26.05
C ALA A 54 -9.09 2.05 26.85
N PRO A 55 -8.91 0.95 27.59
CA PRO A 55 -10.00 0.40 28.36
C PRO A 55 -10.45 1.46 29.37
N MET A 56 -11.74 1.82 29.35
CA MET A 56 -12.40 2.81 30.22
C MET A 56 -12.02 2.69 31.71
N ARG A 57 -11.57 1.52 32.16
CA ARG A 57 -11.05 1.29 33.52
C ARG A 57 -9.84 2.16 33.89
N ALA A 58 -9.03 2.61 32.94
CA ALA A 58 -7.88 3.49 33.23
C ALA A 58 -8.30 4.93 33.58
N LEU A 59 -9.45 5.41 33.07
CA LEU A 59 -9.96 6.76 33.34
C LEU A 59 -10.50 6.93 34.76
N ASN A 60 -11.03 5.87 35.38
CA ASN A 60 -11.62 5.94 36.71
C ASN A 60 -10.60 5.83 37.85
N ARG A 61 -9.35 5.45 37.58
CA ARG A 61 -8.31 5.37 38.62
C ARG A 61 -7.56 6.70 38.79
N ALA A 62 -7.49 7.54 37.75
CA ALA A 62 -6.84 8.85 37.80
C ALA A 62 -7.62 9.93 38.58
N ARG A 63 -8.81 9.63 39.09
CA ARG A 63 -9.66 10.58 39.86
C ARG A 63 -9.72 10.28 41.37
N ARG A 64 -8.91 9.36 41.88
CA ARG A 64 -8.97 8.92 43.29
C ARG A 64 -7.69 9.14 44.09
N ASP A 65 -6.71 9.82 43.53
CA ASP A 65 -5.49 10.23 44.22
C ASP A 65 -5.36 11.77 44.12
N ASP A 66 -6.21 12.49 44.85
CA ASP A 66 -6.08 13.90 45.27
C ASP A 66 -6.66 14.04 46.69
#